data_AF-A0A1T4KP48-F1
#
_entry.id   AF-A0A1T4KP48-F1
#
_cell.length_a   1.000
_cell.length_b   1.000
_cell.length_c   1.000
_cell.angle_alpha   90.00
_cell.angle_beta   90.00
_cell.angle_gamma   90.00
#
_symmetry.space_group_name_H-M   'P 1'
#
loop_
_entity.id
_entity.type
_entity.pdbx_description
1 polymer ?
#
loop_
_entity_poly.entity_id
_entity_poly.type
_entity_poly.pdbx_seq_one_letter_code
_entity_poly.pdbx_strand_id
1 'polypeptide(L)'
;MHLQESGEMYLETIYVLSLEKNAVRSIDIANHMGFSKPSVTRGLGLLKDDGFIEKDSDGHIILTEKGRNHAIRIYERHTLLTDLFIKIGVDEQTAADDACRIEHYISDKTFDAIKAYIKKKELQS
;
A
#
# COMPACT_ATOMS: atom_id res chain seq x y z
N MET A 1 6.23 5.06 16.05
CA MET A 1 5.25 3.96 16.17
C MET A 1 5.35 3.12 14.92
N HIS A 2 5.44 1.80 15.04
CA HIS A 2 5.42 0.89 13.89
C HIS A 2 3.97 0.60 13.55
N LEU A 3 3.54 0.88 12.31
CA LEU A 3 2.23 0.48 11.85
C LEU A 3 2.19 -1.05 11.76
N GLN A 4 1.07 -1.64 12.17
CA GLN A 4 0.82 -3.04 11.88
C GLN A 4 0.42 -3.19 10.41
N GLU A 5 0.62 -4.37 9.83
CA GLU A 5 0.22 -4.74 8.46
C GLU A 5 -1.14 -4.16 8.07
N SER A 6 -2.15 -4.36 8.91
CA SER A 6 -3.50 -3.84 8.65
C SER A 6 -3.55 -2.32 8.41
N GLY A 7 -2.75 -1.53 9.10
CA GLY A 7 -2.67 -0.08 8.92
C GLY A 7 -1.91 0.32 7.65
N GLU A 8 -0.85 -0.42 7.30
CA GLU A 8 -0.12 -0.24 6.04
C GLU A 8 -1.00 -0.56 4.84
N MET A 9 -1.78 -1.65 4.90
CA MET A 9 -2.78 -2.02 3.89
C MET A 9 -3.81 -0.92 3.65
N TYR A 10 -4.32 -0.29 4.71
CA TYR A 10 -5.24 0.86 4.57
C TYR A 10 -4.57 2.04 3.88
N LEU A 11 -3.33 2.38 4.25
CA LEU A 11 -2.62 3.52 3.66
C LEU A 11 -2.33 3.30 2.19
N GLU A 12 -1.87 2.12 1.82
CA GLU A 12 -1.69 1.74 0.41
C GLU A 12 -3.01 1.78 -0.35
N THR A 13 -4.09 1.18 0.19
CA THR A 13 -5.41 1.20 -0.45
C THR A 13 -5.90 2.64 -0.70
N ILE A 14 -5.75 3.53 0.29
CA ILE A 14 -6.13 4.94 0.13
C ILE A 14 -5.29 5.60 -0.96
N TYR A 15 -3.98 5.29 -1.01
CA TYR A 15 -3.09 5.82 -2.03
C TYR A 15 -3.48 5.35 -3.44
N VAL A 16 -3.66 4.04 -3.65
CA VAL A 16 -4.11 3.45 -4.92
C VAL A 16 -5.42 4.10 -5.38
N LEU A 17 -6.42 4.15 -4.50
CA LEU A 17 -7.71 4.78 -4.82
C LEU A 17 -7.57 6.28 -5.13
N SER A 18 -6.62 6.98 -4.52
CA SER A 18 -6.36 8.40 -4.79
C SER A 18 -5.69 8.65 -6.15
N LEU A 19 -5.05 7.64 -6.75
CA LEU A 19 -4.52 7.72 -8.11
C LEU A 19 -5.64 7.57 -9.16
N GLU A 20 -6.68 6.82 -8.84
CA GLU A 20 -7.80 6.53 -9.74
C GLU A 20 -8.95 7.53 -9.61
N LYS A 21 -9.13 8.13 -8.42
CA LYS A 21 -10.29 8.95 -8.08
C LYS A 21 -9.86 10.30 -7.50
N ASN A 22 -10.61 11.33 -7.83
CA ASN A 22 -10.44 12.67 -7.24
C ASN A 22 -10.72 12.70 -5.73
N ALA A 23 -11.56 11.79 -5.23
CA ALA A 23 -11.95 11.79 -3.81
C ALA A 23 -12.22 10.36 -3.33
N VAL A 24 -11.55 9.96 -2.24
CA VAL A 24 -11.67 8.63 -1.62
C VAL A 24 -12.64 8.70 -0.46
N ARG A 25 -13.63 7.80 -0.39
CA ARG A 25 -14.54 7.66 0.76
C ARG A 25 -14.36 6.31 1.44
N SER A 26 -14.82 6.20 2.68
CA SER A 26 -14.75 4.95 3.44
C SER A 26 -15.46 3.77 2.75
N ILE A 27 -16.46 4.03 1.90
CA ILE A 27 -17.14 2.99 1.13
C ILE A 27 -16.27 2.45 -0.01
N ASP A 28 -15.45 3.30 -0.63
CA ASP A 28 -14.51 2.86 -1.67
C ASP A 28 -13.47 1.91 -1.08
N ILE A 29 -12.93 2.28 0.08
CA ILE A 29 -11.94 1.47 0.82
C ILE A 29 -12.56 0.14 1.25
N ALA A 30 -13.79 0.16 1.78
CA ALA A 30 -14.51 -1.06 2.18
C ALA A 30 -14.72 -2.01 1.01
N ASN A 31 -15.14 -1.49 -0.14
CA ASN A 31 -15.36 -2.28 -1.34
C ASN A 31 -14.04 -2.84 -1.90
N HIS A 32 -12.98 -2.03 -1.93
CA HIS A 32 -11.67 -2.44 -2.45
C HIS A 32 -11.04 -3.54 -1.59
N MET A 33 -11.10 -3.41 -0.26
CA MET A 33 -10.52 -4.39 0.67
C MET A 33 -11.43 -5.59 0.98
N GLY A 34 -12.68 -5.59 0.49
CA GLY A 34 -13.68 -6.60 0.84
C GLY A 34 -14.08 -6.59 2.33
N PHE A 35 -13.93 -5.46 3.01
CA PHE A 35 -14.19 -5.30 4.44
C PHE A 35 -15.53 -4.65 4.74
N SER A 36 -16.08 -4.92 5.92
CA SER A 36 -17.32 -4.26 6.37
C SER A 36 -17.09 -2.77 6.64
N LYS A 37 -18.10 -1.94 6.38
CA LYS A 37 -18.06 -0.49 6.67
C LYS A 37 -17.72 -0.17 8.15
N PRO A 38 -18.26 -0.88 9.16
CA PRO A 38 -17.82 -0.71 10.54
C PRO A 38 -16.33 -1.00 10.78
N SER A 39 -15.79 -2.06 10.15
CA SER A 39 -14.37 -2.42 10.25
C SER A 39 -13.47 -1.32 9.68
N VAL A 40 -13.80 -0.83 8.49
CA VAL A 40 -13.07 0.26 7.84
C VAL A 40 -13.15 1.55 8.65
N THR A 41 -14.33 1.89 9.18
CA THR A 41 -14.48 3.09 10.01
C THR A 41 -13.57 3.05 11.24
N ARG A 42 -13.43 1.89 11.88
CA ARG A 42 -12.52 1.69 13.01
C ARG A 42 -11.05 1.86 12.58
N GLY A 43 -10.64 1.20 11.50
CA GLY A 43 -9.26 1.30 10.99
C GLY A 43 -8.86 2.73 10.62
N LEU A 44 -9.76 3.45 9.92
CA LEU A 44 -9.55 4.86 9.60
C LEU A 44 -9.50 5.75 10.84
N GLY A 45 -10.27 5.44 11.90
CA GLY A 45 -10.18 6.15 13.17
C GLY A 45 -8.77 6.10 13.76
N LEU A 46 -8.18 4.90 13.81
CA LEU A 46 -6.81 4.72 14.31
C LEU A 46 -5.79 5.49 13.47
N LEU A 47 -5.86 5.38 12.13
CA LEU A 47 -4.96 6.13 11.24
C LEU A 47 -5.09 7.64 11.39
N LYS A 48 -6.31 8.13 11.66
CA LYS A 48 -6.56 9.55 11.91
C LYS A 48 -5.94 9.99 13.23
N ASP A 49 -6.17 9.23 14.29
CA ASP A 49 -5.63 9.50 15.62
C ASP A 49 -4.09 9.51 15.62
N ASP A 50 -3.49 8.67 14.78
CA ASP A 50 -2.04 8.60 14.56
C ASP A 50 -1.50 9.63 13.55
N GLY A 51 -2.36 10.48 12.98
CA GLY A 51 -1.98 11.58 12.08
C GLY A 51 -1.54 11.13 10.67
N PHE A 52 -1.92 9.94 10.23
CA PHE A 52 -1.66 9.47 8.86
C PHE A 52 -2.72 9.92 7.86
N ILE A 53 -3.95 10.16 8.32
CA ILE A 53 -5.04 10.62 7.46
C ILE A 53 -5.81 11.76 8.10
N GLU A 54 -6.48 12.52 7.25
CA GLU A 54 -7.51 13.49 7.62
C GLU A 54 -8.83 13.13 6.94
N LYS A 55 -9.91 13.67 7.50
CA LYS A 55 -11.24 13.57 6.91
C LYS A 55 -11.83 14.97 6.79
N ASP A 56 -12.15 15.37 5.56
CA ASP A 56 -12.73 16.69 5.29
C ASP A 56 -14.23 16.76 5.67
N SER A 57 -14.83 17.94 5.49
CA SER A 57 -16.24 18.20 5.78
C SER A 57 -17.21 17.37 4.94
N ASP A 58 -16.82 16.97 3.72
CA ASP A 58 -17.63 16.17 2.80
C ASP A 58 -17.43 14.65 3.01
N GLY A 59 -16.54 14.31 3.94
CA GLY A 59 -16.22 12.98 4.37
C GLY A 59 -15.21 12.25 3.50
N HIS A 60 -14.45 12.96 2.68
CA HIS A 60 -13.32 12.41 1.93
C HIS A 60 -12.15 12.12 2.84
N ILE A 61 -11.45 11.03 2.53
CA ILE A 61 -10.25 10.59 3.22
C ILE A 61 -9.05 11.13 2.47
N ILE A 62 -8.19 11.86 3.19
CA ILE A 62 -7.01 12.52 2.64
C ILE A 62 -5.79 11.98 3.38
N LEU A 63 -4.77 11.53 2.64
CA LEU A 63 -3.48 11.20 3.24
C LEU A 63 -2.79 12.48 3.69
N THR A 64 -2.36 12.53 4.95
CA THR A 64 -1.40 13.57 5.37
C THR A 64 -0.06 13.33 4.67
N GLU A 65 0.87 14.27 4.75
CA GLU A 65 2.23 14.06 4.23
C GLU A 65 2.88 12.81 4.84
N LYS A 66 2.68 12.59 6.14
CA LYS A 66 3.14 11.39 6.86
C LYS A 66 2.49 10.11 6.30
N GLY A 67 1.17 10.11 6.11
CA GLY A 67 0.44 8.99 5.50
C GLY A 67 0.90 8.70 4.08
N ARG A 68 1.05 9.74 3.28
CA ARG A 68 1.44 9.64 1.87
C ARG A 68 2.84 9.07 1.71
N ASN A 69 3.81 9.56 2.47
CA ASN A 69 5.18 9.05 2.41
C ASN A 69 5.24 7.56 2.77
N HIS A 70 4.44 7.15 3.75
CA HIS A 70 4.37 5.75 4.13
C HIS A 70 3.66 4.89 3.08
N ALA A 71 2.53 5.35 2.55
CA ALA A 71 1.77 4.65 1.53
C ALA A 71 2.59 4.46 0.25
N ILE A 72 3.30 5.50 -0.20
CA ILE A 72 4.19 5.42 -1.37
C ILE A 72 5.28 4.38 -1.16
N ARG A 73 5.89 4.32 0.04
CA ARG A 73 6.92 3.35 0.35
C ARG A 73 6.40 1.91 0.29
N ILE A 74 5.19 1.67 0.78
CA ILE A 74 4.55 0.34 0.69
C ILE A 74 4.25 0.03 -0.78
N TYR A 75 3.54 0.92 -1.46
CA TYR A 75 3.20 0.72 -2.88
C TYR A 75 4.41 0.51 -3.81
N GLU A 76 5.55 1.18 -3.54
CA GLU A 76 6.81 0.91 -4.24
C GLU A 76 7.29 -0.54 -4.04
N ARG A 77 7.12 -1.08 -2.83
CA ARG A 77 7.48 -2.47 -2.52
C ARG A 77 6.55 -3.43 -3.22
N HIS A 78 5.24 -3.20 -3.14
CA HIS A 78 4.22 -3.95 -3.85
C HIS A 78 4.57 -4.12 -5.33
N THR A 79 4.73 -2.99 -6.02
CA THR A 79 4.95 -2.94 -7.48
C THR A 79 6.27 -3.56 -7.88
N LEU A 80 7.36 -3.25 -7.17
CA LEU A 80 8.67 -3.81 -7.48
C LEU A 80 8.74 -5.33 -7.25
N LEU A 81 8.11 -5.82 -6.18
CA LEU A 81 8.02 -7.26 -5.91
C LEU A 81 7.12 -7.96 -6.94
N THR A 82 5.99 -7.35 -7.32
CA THR A 82 5.11 -7.86 -8.37
C THR A 82 5.88 -8.02 -9.68
N ASP A 83 6.58 -6.97 -10.13
CA ASP A 83 7.40 -7.01 -11.34
C ASP A 83 8.49 -8.07 -11.26
N LEU A 84 9.14 -8.22 -10.10
CA LEU A 84 10.14 -9.27 -9.89
C LEU A 84 9.53 -10.67 -10.04
N PHE A 85 8.39 -10.91 -9.41
CA PHE A 85 7.73 -12.21 -9.43
C PHE A 85 7.27 -12.59 -10.84
N ILE A 86 6.75 -11.62 -11.59
CA ILE A 86 6.45 -11.81 -13.02
C ILE A 86 7.72 -12.15 -13.80
N LYS A 87 8.82 -11.42 -13.58
CA LYS A 87 10.11 -11.66 -14.27
C LYS A 87 10.70 -13.03 -13.99
N ILE A 88 10.41 -13.65 -12.84
CA ILE A 88 10.84 -15.03 -12.52
C ILE A 88 9.84 -16.10 -12.96
N GLY A 89 8.74 -15.71 -13.62
CA GLY A 89 7.79 -16.62 -14.28
C GLY A 89 6.49 -16.88 -13.53
N VAL A 90 6.15 -16.08 -12.51
CA VAL A 90 4.84 -16.12 -11.84
C VAL A 90 3.82 -15.36 -12.68
N ASP A 91 2.57 -15.83 -12.73
CA ASP A 91 1.49 -15.09 -13.39
C ASP A 91 1.17 -13.78 -12.64
N GLU A 92 0.62 -12.79 -13.36
CA GLU A 92 0.40 -11.43 -12.83
C GLU A 92 -0.46 -11.39 -11.57
N GLN A 93 -1.55 -12.18 -11.53
CA GLN A 93 -2.45 -12.20 -10.38
C GLN A 93 -1.76 -12.78 -9.15
N THR A 94 -1.14 -13.96 -9.29
CA THR A 94 -0.39 -14.58 -8.19
C THR A 94 0.76 -13.69 -7.73
N ALA A 95 1.47 -13.04 -8.65
CA ALA A 95 2.57 -12.13 -8.34
C ALA A 95 2.11 -10.94 -7.48
N ALA A 96 0.99 -10.28 -7.85
CA ALA A 96 0.43 -9.17 -7.08
C ALA A 96 -0.05 -9.62 -5.69
N ASP A 97 -0.75 -10.76 -5.61
CA ASP A 97 -1.28 -11.30 -4.35
C ASP A 97 -0.17 -11.75 -3.39
N ASP A 98 0.93 -12.30 -3.93
CA ASP A 98 2.12 -12.65 -3.14
C ASP A 98 2.89 -11.40 -2.71
N ALA A 99 3.07 -10.43 -3.60
CA ALA A 99 3.75 -9.16 -3.28
C ALA A 99 3.03 -8.39 -2.17
N CYS A 100 1.69 -8.30 -2.27
CA CYS A 100 0.82 -7.67 -1.27
C CYS A 100 1.05 -8.22 0.14
N ARG A 101 1.27 -9.53 0.26
CA ARG A 101 1.57 -10.13 1.56
C ARG A 101 3.02 -9.89 1.95
N ILE A 102 3.97 -10.14 1.05
CA ILE A 102 5.41 -10.15 1.37
C ILE A 102 5.93 -8.76 1.75
N GLU A 103 5.40 -7.69 1.15
CA GLU A 103 5.91 -6.34 1.34
C GLU A 103 5.88 -5.84 2.78
N HIS A 104 4.93 -6.30 3.60
CA HIS A 104 4.79 -5.95 5.01
C HIS A 104 5.74 -6.70 5.93
N TYR A 105 6.32 -7.82 5.47
CA TYR A 105 7.11 -8.72 6.33
C TYR A 105 8.62 -8.68 6.07
N ILE A 106 9.04 -8.33 4.84
CA ILE A 106 10.46 -8.31 4.52
C ILE A 106 11.15 -7.06 5.12
N SER A 107 12.37 -7.22 5.60
CA SER A 107 13.14 -6.08 6.11
C SER A 107 13.49 -5.09 5.00
N ASP A 108 13.72 -3.82 5.35
CA ASP A 108 14.24 -2.82 4.41
C ASP A 108 15.55 -3.26 3.77
N LYS A 109 16.44 -3.90 4.55
CA LYS A 109 17.69 -4.45 4.04
C LYS A 109 17.46 -5.48 2.92
N THR A 110 16.46 -6.35 3.07
CA THR A 110 16.10 -7.34 2.05
C THR A 110 15.54 -6.65 0.81
N PHE A 111 14.61 -5.72 1.01
CA PHE A 111 14.00 -4.99 -0.10
C PHE A 111 15.02 -4.17 -0.90
N ASP A 112 15.90 -3.43 -0.22
CA ASP A 112 16.96 -2.65 -0.87
C ASP A 112 17.93 -3.53 -1.67
N ALA A 113 18.26 -4.72 -1.15
CA ALA A 113 19.08 -5.68 -1.86
C ALA A 113 18.39 -6.21 -3.12
N ILE A 114 17.08 -6.51 -3.05
CA ILE A 114 16.27 -6.91 -4.21
C ILE A 114 16.24 -5.78 -5.25
N LYS A 115 15.93 -4.56 -4.83
CA LYS A 115 15.91 -3.38 -5.71
C LYS A 115 17.25 -3.15 -6.41
N ALA A 116 18.36 -3.27 -5.69
CA ALA A 116 19.69 -3.18 -6.27
C ALA A 116 20.00 -4.31 -7.26
N TYR A 117 19.55 -5.53 -6.97
CA TYR A 117 19.71 -6.68 -7.85
C TYR A 117 18.98 -6.50 -9.18
N ILE A 118 17.72 -6.04 -9.15
CA ILE A 118 16.92 -5.77 -10.35
C ILE A 118 17.59 -4.69 -11.21
N LYS A 119 17.99 -3.56 -10.60
CA LYS A 119 18.67 -2.47 -11.31
C LYS A 119 19.96 -2.93 -11.99
N LYS A 120 20.74 -3.81 -11.34
CA LYS A 120 21.96 -4.37 -11.93
C LYS A 120 21.66 -5.25 -13.13
N LYS A 121 20.59 -6.05 -13.10
CA LYS A 121 20.18 -6.92 -14.21
C LYS A 121 19.71 -6.12 -15.42
N GLU A 122 18.98 -5.03 -15.20
CA GLU A 122 18.49 -4.15 -16.27
C GLU A 122 19.62 -3.42 -16.99
N LEU A 123 20.70 -3.03 -16.28
CA LEU A 123 21.89 -2.43 -16.88
C LEU A 123 22.77 -3.41 -17.66
N GLN A 124 22.50 -4.71 -17.57
CA GLN A 124 23.26 -5.78 -18.22
C GLN A 124 22.51 -6.42 -19.40
N SER A 125 21.27 -6.00 -19.66
CA SER A 125 20.41 -6.45 -20.74
C SER A 125 20.36 -5.40 -21.85
#